data_AF-A0AAW5WTG7-F1
#
_entry.id   AF-A0AAW5WTG7-F1
#
_cell.length_a   1.000
_cell.length_b   1.000
_cell.length_c   1.000
_cell.angle_alpha   90.00
_cell.angle_beta   90.00
_cell.angle_gamma   90.00
#
_symmetry.space_group_name_H-M   'P 1'
#
loop_
_entity.id
_entity.type
_entity.pdbx_description
1 polymer ?
#
loop_
_entity_poly.entity_id
_entity_poly.type
_entity_poly.pdbx_seq_one_letter_code
_entity_poly.pdbx_strand_id
1 'polypeptide(L)'
;MSFFWLVLLAVIVVILIYVAVHRLLINRATLMLKNQAQSVTDQAVNDCLTQLTGHSFSLSSEIVADVWGKGVLAFEFHFTPAQYHLTHDQFSRDDLEKKLTEYAKQNQIQSFEKSSTVFKVTDWWTYENVLHIDVAYVLNEATREYIADLRRLDQHDQKSRK
;
A
#
# COMPACT_ATOMS: atom_id res chain seq x y z
N MET A 1 37.05 24.63 34.81
CA MET A 1 35.69 25.05 34.38
C MET A 1 35.53 25.05 32.86
N SER A 2 36.43 25.64 32.07
CA SER A 2 36.34 25.63 30.59
C SER A 2 36.32 24.21 29.96
N PHE A 3 37.11 23.27 30.48
CA PHE A 3 37.15 21.89 29.96
C PHE A 3 35.79 21.16 30.07
N PHE A 4 35.08 21.33 31.19
CA PHE A 4 33.77 20.72 31.40
C PHE A 4 32.74 21.23 30.39
N TRP A 5 32.71 22.55 30.15
CA TRP A 5 31.82 23.15 29.16
C TRP A 5 32.14 22.71 27.73
N LEU A 6 33.43 22.50 27.41
CA LEU A 6 33.85 21.99 26.10
C LEU A 6 33.39 20.54 25.89
N VAL A 7 33.55 19.68 26.90
CA VAL A 7 33.04 18.30 26.87
C VAL A 7 31.52 18.27 26.74
N LEU A 8 30.81 19.11 27.51
CA LEU A 8 29.34 19.20 27.44
C LEU A 8 28.87 19.63 26.04
N LEU A 9 29.51 20.65 25.45
CA LEU A 9 29.21 21.10 24.09
C LEU A 9 29.44 19.99 23.06
N ALA A 10 30.55 19.26 23.17
CA ALA A 10 30.86 18.15 22.26
C ALA A 10 29.78 17.05 22.34
N VAL A 11 29.32 16.69 23.54
CA VAL A 11 28.24 15.71 23.73
C VAL A 11 26.93 16.20 23.10
N ILE A 12 26.58 17.47 23.29
CA ILE A 12 25.37 18.06 22.69
C ILE A 12 25.44 17.99 21.16
N VAL A 13 26.59 18.36 20.57
CA VAL A 13 26.80 18.31 19.12
C VAL A 13 26.65 16.88 18.59
N VAL A 14 27.24 15.89 19.25
CA VAL A 14 27.10 14.48 18.84
C VAL A 14 25.64 14.02 18.90
N ILE A 15 24.90 14.40 19.96
CA ILE A 15 23.46 14.07 20.07
C ILE A 15 22.67 14.75 18.95
N LEU A 16 22.92 16.03 18.67
CA LEU A 16 22.23 16.76 17.60
C LEU A 16 22.50 16.13 16.22
N ILE A 17 23.75 15.76 15.94
CA ILE A 17 24.12 15.08 14.70
C ILE A 17 23.40 13.72 14.61
N TYR A 18 23.41 12.93 15.67
CA TYR A 18 22.73 11.63 15.71
C TYR A 18 21.23 11.77 15.41
N VAL A 19 20.55 12.70 16.08
CA VAL A 19 19.11 12.95 15.87
C VAL A 19 18.82 13.44 14.46
N ALA A 20 19.66 14.33 13.92
CA ALA A 20 19.49 14.87 12.56
C ALA A 20 19.66 13.77 11.50
N VAL A 21 20.72 12.96 11.60
CA VAL A 21 20.98 11.83 10.69
C VAL A 21 19.81 10.84 10.76
N HIS A 22 19.39 10.46 11.96
CA HIS A 22 18.30 9.50 12.16
C HIS A 22 16.99 10.01 11.54
N ARG A 23 16.61 11.27 11.79
CA ARG A 23 15.39 11.86 11.23
C ARG A 23 15.46 12.02 9.71
N LEU A 24 16.56 12.52 9.17
CA LEU A 24 16.65 12.84 7.75
C LEU A 24 16.78 11.59 6.87
N LEU A 25 17.61 10.62 7.27
CA LEU A 25 17.85 9.43 6.45
C LEU A 25 16.67 8.45 6.51
N ILE A 26 16.10 8.20 7.68
CA ILE A 26 15.01 7.23 7.82
C ILE A 26 13.76 7.73 7.11
N ASN A 27 13.41 9.01 7.26
CA ASN A 27 12.25 9.58 6.57
C ASN A 27 12.39 9.47 5.05
N ARG A 28 13.61 9.66 4.51
CA ARG A 28 13.86 9.48 3.07
C ARG A 28 13.76 8.03 2.63
N ALA A 29 14.34 7.09 3.39
CA ALA A 29 14.26 5.67 3.06
C ALA A 29 12.81 5.16 3.07
N THR A 30 12.04 5.54 4.09
CA THR A 30 10.61 5.19 4.20
C THR A 30 9.80 5.80 3.06
N LEU A 31 10.06 7.06 2.70
CA LEU A 31 9.40 7.72 1.57
C LEU A 31 9.75 7.04 0.24
N MET A 32 11.02 6.69 0.02
CA MET A 32 11.47 6.00 -1.18
C MET A 32 10.82 4.62 -1.31
N LEU A 33 10.80 3.83 -0.23
CA LEU A 33 10.13 2.53 -0.20
C LEU A 33 8.64 2.65 -0.52
N LYS A 34 7.97 3.63 0.09
CA LYS A 34 6.55 3.93 -0.17
C LYS A 34 6.32 4.25 -1.65
N ASN A 35 7.09 5.18 -2.22
CA ASN A 35 6.93 5.59 -3.61
C ASN A 35 7.20 4.42 -4.58
N GLN A 36 8.19 3.58 -4.26
CA GLN A 36 8.46 2.38 -5.04
C GLN A 36 7.32 1.37 -4.95
N ALA A 37 6.82 1.09 -3.74
CA ALA A 37 5.70 0.18 -3.54
C ALA A 37 4.43 0.68 -4.25
N GLN A 38 4.18 1.99 -4.21
CA GLN A 38 3.09 2.63 -4.92
C GLN A 38 3.23 2.44 -6.43
N SER A 39 4.39 2.80 -7.00
CA SER A 39 4.64 2.66 -8.43
C SER A 39 4.51 1.21 -8.92
N VAL A 40 4.97 0.24 -8.13
CA VAL A 40 4.84 -1.19 -8.46
C VAL A 40 3.37 -1.64 -8.40
N THR A 41 2.62 -1.16 -7.41
CA THR A 41 1.19 -1.47 -7.27
C THR A 41 0.38 -0.83 -8.40
N ASP A 42 0.66 0.44 -8.74
CA ASP A 42 0.03 1.14 -9.85
C ASP A 42 0.25 0.41 -11.17
N GLN A 43 1.49 0.00 -11.45
CA GLN A 43 1.79 -0.79 -12.65
C GLN A 43 1.01 -2.11 -12.68
N ALA A 44 1.00 -2.84 -11.56
CA ALA A 44 0.28 -4.11 -11.47
C ALA A 44 -1.23 -3.93 -11.66
N VAL A 45 -1.85 -2.95 -11.00
CA VAL A 45 -3.29 -2.69 -11.09
C VAL A 45 -3.68 -2.23 -12.50
N ASN A 46 -2.95 -1.28 -13.08
CA ASN A 46 -3.24 -0.81 -14.44
C ASN A 46 -3.13 -1.92 -15.48
N ASP A 47 -2.08 -2.75 -15.39
CA ASP A 47 -1.90 -3.89 -16.30
C ASP A 47 -3.01 -4.94 -16.12
N CYS A 48 -3.33 -5.30 -14.88
CA CYS A 48 -4.39 -6.26 -14.58
C CYS A 48 -5.76 -5.78 -15.03
N LEU A 49 -6.11 -4.52 -14.76
CA LEU A 49 -7.37 -3.92 -15.23
C LEU A 49 -7.42 -3.88 -16.75
N THR A 50 -6.31 -3.54 -17.40
CA THR A 50 -6.23 -3.53 -18.87
C THR A 50 -6.46 -4.93 -19.45
N GLN A 51 -5.85 -5.95 -18.86
CA GLN A 51 -6.07 -7.34 -19.28
C GLN A 51 -7.51 -7.84 -19.04
N LEU A 52 -8.13 -7.44 -17.92
CA LEU A 52 -9.49 -7.88 -17.57
C LEU A 52 -10.57 -7.21 -18.42
N THR A 53 -10.35 -5.95 -18.78
CA THR A 53 -11.40 -5.12 -19.40
C THR A 53 -11.19 -4.91 -20.90
N GLY A 54 -9.96 -5.07 -21.40
CA GLY A 54 -9.57 -4.72 -22.76
C GLY A 54 -9.37 -3.21 -22.99
N HIS A 55 -9.44 -2.38 -21.95
CA HIS A 55 -9.25 -0.93 -22.02
C HIS A 55 -7.96 -0.52 -21.33
N SER A 56 -7.20 0.42 -21.91
CA SER A 56 -5.96 0.90 -21.29
C SER A 56 -6.26 1.75 -20.04
N PHE A 57 -5.64 1.39 -18.91
CA PHE A 57 -5.69 2.17 -17.67
C PHE A 57 -4.37 2.90 -17.41
N SER A 58 -4.46 4.09 -16.80
CA SER A 58 -3.31 4.89 -16.33
C SER A 58 -3.66 5.62 -15.03
N LEU A 59 -4.16 4.85 -14.06
CA LEU A 59 -4.52 5.31 -12.73
C LEU A 59 -3.25 5.52 -11.89
N SER A 60 -3.30 6.54 -11.04
CA SER A 60 -2.34 6.78 -9.97
C SER A 60 -3.07 6.57 -8.66
N SER A 61 -2.48 5.85 -7.72
CA SER A 61 -3.12 5.61 -6.42
C SER A 61 -2.88 6.73 -5.40
N GLU A 62 -3.64 6.70 -4.32
CA GLU A 62 -3.40 7.45 -3.09
C GLU A 62 -3.08 6.49 -1.94
N ILE A 63 -2.27 6.91 -0.96
CA ILE A 63 -1.94 6.05 0.18
C ILE A 63 -2.99 6.14 1.28
N VAL A 64 -3.44 5.00 1.81
CA VAL A 64 -4.43 4.98 2.93
C VAL A 64 -3.79 4.79 4.31
N ALA A 65 -2.46 4.75 4.38
CA ALA A 65 -1.69 4.47 5.61
C ALA A 65 -1.89 5.50 6.73
N ASP A 66 -2.31 6.73 6.43
CA ASP A 66 -2.53 7.76 7.46
C ASP A 66 -3.66 7.39 8.43
N VAL A 67 -4.55 6.46 8.03
CA VAL A 67 -5.63 5.93 8.87
C VAL A 67 -5.19 4.69 9.67
N TRP A 68 -4.30 3.86 9.11
CA TRP A 68 -4.00 2.51 9.65
C TRP A 68 -2.67 2.40 10.39
N GLY A 69 -1.71 3.28 10.13
CA GLY A 69 -0.44 3.31 10.86
C GLY A 69 0.79 3.46 9.96
N LYS A 70 1.90 3.88 10.59
CA LYS A 70 3.17 4.13 9.90
C LYS A 70 3.68 2.86 9.23
N GLY A 71 3.87 2.92 7.91
CA GLY A 71 4.52 1.85 7.14
C GLY A 71 3.58 0.85 6.49
N VAL A 72 2.26 1.00 6.64
CA VAL A 72 1.28 0.25 5.84
C VAL A 72 1.40 0.64 4.37
N LEU A 73 1.50 -0.36 3.49
CA LEU A 73 1.62 -0.18 2.04
C LEU A 73 0.30 -0.59 1.39
N ALA A 74 -0.72 0.24 1.57
CA ALA A 74 -2.03 0.07 0.96
C ALA A 74 -2.38 1.33 0.17
N PHE A 75 -2.93 1.10 -1.02
CA PHE A 75 -3.08 2.10 -2.05
C PHE A 75 -4.49 2.06 -2.61
N GLU A 76 -5.18 3.20 -2.55
CA GLU A 76 -6.53 3.39 -3.08
C GLU A 76 -6.46 3.81 -4.53
N PHE A 77 -7.26 3.16 -5.36
CA PHE A 77 -7.50 3.50 -6.75
C PHE A 77 -8.96 3.89 -6.89
N HIS A 78 -9.22 4.93 -7.67
CA HIS A 78 -10.59 5.28 -8.04
C HIS A 78 -10.70 5.56 -9.53
N PHE A 79 -11.84 5.20 -10.13
CA PHE A 79 -12.19 5.61 -11.48
C PHE A 79 -13.68 5.45 -11.74
N THR A 80 -14.20 6.14 -12.76
CA THR A 80 -15.59 6.00 -13.19
C THR A 80 -15.68 4.91 -14.27
N PRO A 81 -16.33 3.75 -14.02
CA PRO A 81 -16.38 2.64 -14.98
C PRO A 81 -16.96 3.03 -16.35
N ALA A 82 -17.93 3.95 -16.37
CA ALA A 82 -18.55 4.45 -17.60
C ALA A 82 -17.56 5.15 -18.56
N GLN A 83 -16.48 5.76 -18.05
CA GLN A 83 -15.44 6.37 -18.91
C GLN A 83 -14.72 5.33 -19.77
N TYR A 84 -14.68 4.10 -19.30
CA TYR A 84 -14.08 2.95 -19.97
C TYR A 84 -15.13 2.04 -20.62
N HIS A 85 -16.38 2.49 -20.75
CA HIS A 85 -17.51 1.71 -21.26
C HIS A 85 -17.76 0.40 -20.49
N LEU A 86 -17.37 0.37 -19.21
CA LEU A 86 -17.53 -0.81 -18.37
C LEU A 86 -18.89 -0.84 -17.72
N THR A 87 -19.43 -2.06 -17.58
CA THR A 87 -20.63 -2.32 -16.76
C THR A 87 -20.22 -2.81 -15.38
N HIS A 88 -21.10 -2.63 -14.39
CA HIS A 88 -20.81 -2.95 -12.98
C HIS A 88 -20.40 -4.41 -12.73
N ASP A 89 -20.77 -5.34 -13.61
CA ASP A 89 -20.53 -6.78 -13.45
C ASP A 89 -19.46 -7.34 -14.40
N GLN A 90 -18.72 -6.47 -15.12
CA GLN A 90 -17.76 -6.91 -16.13
C GLN A 90 -16.53 -7.60 -15.54
N PHE A 91 -16.14 -7.21 -14.33
CA PHE A 91 -15.07 -7.84 -13.57
C PHE A 91 -15.32 -7.62 -12.07
N SER A 92 -14.81 -8.52 -11.24
CA SER A 92 -15.02 -8.51 -9.80
C SER A 92 -13.72 -8.26 -9.03
N ARG A 93 -13.87 -8.04 -7.71
CA ARG A 93 -12.76 -8.04 -6.74
C ARG A 93 -11.87 -9.27 -6.89
N ASP A 94 -12.49 -10.45 -6.98
CA ASP A 94 -11.77 -11.72 -7.03
C ASP A 94 -11.03 -11.91 -8.37
N ASP A 95 -11.59 -11.40 -9.47
CA ASP A 95 -10.92 -11.41 -10.78
C ASP A 95 -9.65 -10.55 -10.74
N LEU A 96 -9.74 -9.34 -10.16
CA LEU A 96 -8.59 -8.46 -10.00
C LEU A 96 -7.54 -9.08 -9.06
N GLU A 97 -7.93 -9.63 -7.92
CA GLU A 97 -6.99 -10.25 -6.97
C GLU A 97 -6.27 -11.46 -7.58
N LYS A 98 -7.00 -12.28 -8.35
CA LYS A 98 -6.42 -13.40 -9.08
C LYS A 98 -5.41 -12.89 -10.12
N LYS A 99 -5.75 -11.86 -10.89
CA LYS A 99 -4.85 -11.28 -11.89
C LYS A 99 -3.61 -10.64 -11.27
N LEU A 100 -3.75 -9.94 -10.15
CA LEU A 100 -2.61 -9.41 -9.39
C LEU A 100 -1.69 -10.52 -8.89
N THR A 101 -2.25 -11.66 -8.46
CA THR A 101 -1.47 -12.84 -8.07
C THR A 101 -0.71 -13.43 -9.26
N GLU A 102 -1.33 -13.52 -10.43
CA GLU A 102 -0.68 -13.96 -11.67
C GLU A 102 0.44 -12.99 -12.09
N TYR A 103 0.14 -11.69 -12.10
CA TYR A 103 1.09 -10.61 -12.43
C TYR A 103 2.32 -10.65 -11.51
N ALA A 104 2.11 -10.78 -10.20
CA ALA A 104 3.20 -10.84 -9.24
C ALA A 104 4.14 -12.03 -9.49
N LYS A 105 3.58 -13.20 -9.82
CA LYS A 105 4.37 -14.39 -10.16
C LYS A 105 5.15 -14.22 -11.46
N GLN A 106 4.49 -13.70 -12.50
CA GLN A 106 5.09 -13.50 -13.82
C GLN A 106 6.25 -12.49 -13.78
N ASN A 107 6.09 -11.42 -13.01
CA ASN A 107 7.07 -10.34 -12.88
C ASN A 107 8.05 -10.54 -11.71
N GLN A 108 8.00 -11.70 -11.03
CA GLN A 108 8.86 -12.03 -9.87
C GLN A 108 8.86 -10.94 -8.79
N ILE A 109 7.68 -10.35 -8.55
CA ILE A 109 7.50 -9.28 -7.57
C ILE A 109 7.80 -9.84 -6.18
N GLN A 110 8.58 -9.09 -5.40
CA GLN A 110 9.03 -9.51 -4.09
C GLN A 110 7.84 -9.65 -3.12
N SER A 111 7.81 -10.76 -2.38
CA SER A 111 6.90 -10.96 -1.26
C SER A 111 7.62 -10.74 0.07
N PHE A 112 6.88 -10.38 1.12
CA PHE A 112 7.42 -10.31 2.49
C PHE A 112 8.01 -11.67 2.94
N GLU A 113 7.28 -12.75 2.71
CA GLU A 113 7.75 -14.13 2.93
C GLU A 113 7.68 -14.91 1.62
N LYS A 114 8.60 -15.86 1.39
CA LYS A 114 8.74 -16.61 0.12
C LYS A 114 7.48 -17.33 -0.40
N SER A 115 6.41 -17.43 0.39
CA SER A 115 5.13 -18.04 0.02
C SER A 115 3.91 -17.19 0.40
N SER A 116 4.09 -15.92 0.76
CA SER A 116 2.97 -15.04 1.13
C SER A 116 2.30 -14.42 -0.10
N THR A 117 1.02 -14.06 0.07
CA THR A 117 0.33 -13.13 -0.82
C THR A 117 1.19 -11.89 -1.05
N VAL A 118 1.35 -11.48 -2.31
CA VAL A 118 2.10 -10.25 -2.68
C VAL A 118 1.16 -9.05 -2.68
N PHE A 119 0.06 -9.15 -3.42
CA PHE A 119 -1.00 -8.14 -3.45
C PHE A 119 -2.29 -8.71 -2.90
N LYS A 120 -3.02 -7.89 -2.14
CA LYS A 120 -4.35 -8.22 -1.62
C LYS A 120 -5.30 -7.08 -1.94
N VAL A 121 -6.46 -7.38 -2.54
CA VAL A 121 -7.51 -6.37 -2.66
C VAL A 121 -8.23 -6.31 -1.32
N THR A 122 -8.08 -5.20 -0.59
CA THR A 122 -8.58 -5.06 0.78
C THR A 122 -10.00 -4.53 0.83
N ASP A 123 -10.35 -3.62 -0.08
CA ASP A 123 -11.70 -3.05 -0.17
C ASP A 123 -12.15 -2.89 -1.63
N TRP A 124 -13.47 -2.88 -1.83
CA TRP A 124 -14.13 -2.76 -3.12
C TRP A 124 -15.54 -2.22 -2.96
N TRP A 125 -15.76 -0.97 -3.35
CA TRP A 125 -17.07 -0.33 -3.23
C TRP A 125 -17.26 0.75 -4.30
N THR A 126 -18.51 1.13 -4.53
CA THR A 126 -18.85 2.20 -5.47
C THR A 126 -19.64 3.28 -4.75
N TYR A 127 -19.27 4.53 -4.97
CA TYR A 127 -20.01 5.70 -4.53
C TYR A 127 -20.10 6.72 -5.66
N GLU A 128 -21.28 7.27 -5.90
CA GLU A 128 -21.53 8.25 -6.98
C GLU A 128 -20.96 7.84 -8.36
N ASN A 129 -21.07 6.55 -8.71
CA ASN A 129 -20.55 5.94 -9.95
C ASN A 129 -19.02 5.91 -10.07
N VAL A 130 -18.29 6.17 -8.98
CA VAL A 130 -16.85 5.98 -8.88
C VAL A 130 -16.60 4.65 -8.18
N LEU A 131 -15.84 3.77 -8.83
CA LEU A 131 -15.38 2.52 -8.23
C LEU A 131 -14.10 2.80 -7.46
N HIS A 132 -14.10 2.49 -6.17
CA HIS A 132 -12.97 2.56 -5.26
C HIS A 132 -12.43 1.15 -5.01
N ILE A 133 -11.11 1.00 -5.12
CA ILE A 133 -10.40 -0.27 -4.98
C ILE A 133 -9.18 -0.02 -4.11
N ASP A 134 -9.11 -0.71 -2.98
CA ASP A 134 -7.91 -0.66 -2.14
C ASP A 134 -7.06 -1.90 -2.39
N VAL A 135 -5.78 -1.70 -2.70
CA VAL A 135 -4.82 -2.78 -2.92
C VAL A 135 -3.64 -2.63 -1.97
N ALA A 136 -3.42 -3.64 -1.14
CA ALA A 136 -2.29 -3.75 -0.23
C ALA A 136 -1.14 -4.53 -0.87
N TYR A 137 0.07 -3.98 -0.81
CA TYR A 137 1.30 -4.65 -1.19
C TYR A 137 2.02 -5.17 0.06
N VAL A 138 1.94 -6.48 0.29
CA VAL A 138 2.48 -7.17 1.46
C VAL A 138 3.99 -7.36 1.36
N LEU A 139 4.70 -6.27 1.64
CA LEU A 139 6.17 -6.17 1.58
C LEU A 139 6.81 -6.14 2.98
N ASN A 140 6.00 -5.92 4.02
CA ASN A 140 6.45 -5.78 5.39
C ASN A 140 5.40 -6.31 6.39
N GLU A 141 5.83 -6.41 7.65
CA GLU A 141 5.00 -6.87 8.76
C GLU A 141 3.77 -5.96 8.98
N ALA A 142 3.96 -4.65 8.97
CA ALA A 142 2.88 -3.69 9.20
C ALA A 142 1.69 -3.88 8.23
N THR A 143 1.98 -4.15 6.96
CA THR A 143 0.94 -4.40 5.95
C THR A 143 0.28 -5.76 6.13
N ARG A 144 1.04 -6.78 6.58
CA ARG A 144 0.50 -8.11 6.92
C ARG A 144 -0.47 -8.03 8.10
N GLU A 145 -0.09 -7.32 9.16
CA GLU A 145 -0.93 -7.11 10.35
C GLU A 145 -2.20 -6.33 10.00
N TYR A 146 -2.07 -5.24 9.23
CA TYR A 146 -3.20 -4.47 8.70
C TYR A 146 -4.25 -5.36 8.00
N ILE A 147 -3.80 -6.22 7.06
CA ILE A 147 -4.72 -7.15 6.37
C ILE A 147 -5.35 -8.14 7.35
N ALA A 148 -4.58 -8.64 8.32
CA ALA A 148 -5.09 -9.57 9.32
C ALA A 148 -6.18 -8.92 10.21
N ASP A 149 -6.03 -7.64 10.53
CA ASP A 149 -6.99 -6.86 11.31
C ASP A 149 -8.26 -6.55 10.52
N LEU A 150 -8.15 -6.16 9.24
CA LEU A 150 -9.32 -5.99 8.36
C LEU A 150 -10.17 -7.27 8.31
N ARG A 151 -9.53 -8.43 8.14
CA ARG A 151 -10.24 -9.71 8.11
C ARG A 151 -11.00 -10.00 9.41
N ARG A 152 -10.49 -9.54 10.56
CA ARG A 152 -11.19 -9.69 11.85
C ARG A 152 -12.43 -8.81 11.88
N LEU A 153 -12.35 -7.57 11.40
CA LEU A 153 -13.48 -6.63 11.33
C LEU A 153 -14.60 -7.21 10.45
N ASP A 154 -14.27 -7.70 9.25
CA ASP A 154 -15.25 -8.34 8.35
C ASP A 154 -16.00 -9.50 9.02
N GLN A 155 -15.30 -10.33 9.79
CA GLN A 155 -15.89 -11.46 10.50
C GLN A 155 -16.78 -11.02 11.67
N HIS A 156 -16.44 -9.92 12.34
CA HIS A 156 -17.26 -9.36 13.41
C HIS A 156 -18.56 -8.76 12.87
N ASP A 157 -18.51 -8.02 11.77
CA ASP A 157 -19.69 -7.43 11.13
C ASP A 157 -20.66 -8.49 10.63
N GLN A 158 -20.15 -9.57 10.04
CA GLN A 158 -20.98 -10.69 9.62
C GLN A 158 -21.66 -11.42 10.77
N LYS A 159 -21.03 -11.48 11.96
CA LYS A 159 -21.64 -12.07 13.17
C LYS A 159 -22.67 -11.16 13.81
N SER A 160 -22.49 -9.84 13.76
CA SER A 160 -23.45 -8.88 14.32
C SER A 160 -24.73 -8.72 13.49
N ARG A 161 -24.71 -9.13 12.22
CA ARG A 161 -25.87 -9.10 11.31
C ARG A 161 -26.71 -10.38 11.31
N LYS A 162 -26.30 -11.40 12.08
CA LYS A 162 -27.06 -12.65 12.29
C LYS A 162 -27.74 -12.63 13.65
#